data_AF-A0A1X7TBB5-F1
#
_entry.id   AF-A0A1X7TBB5-F1
#
_cell.length_a   1.000
_cell.length_b   1.000
_cell.length_c   1.000
_cell.angle_alpha   90.00
_cell.angle_beta   90.00
_cell.angle_gamma   90.00
#
_symmetry.space_group_name_H-M   'P 1'
#
loop_
_entity.id
_entity.type
_entity.pdbx_description
1 polymer ?
#
loop_
_entity_poly.entity_id
_entity_poly.type
_entity_poly.pdbx_seq_one_letter_code
_entity_poly.pdbx_strand_id
1 'polypeptide(L)'
;MAEQFSQLFLLYSTSEIKDKLFQNYPSCLSQGVFAIFCQACPKSVKKFHEESFLHKICNFIYEWTTGIPCPLGCWKCWTMEALDPSYKLHMLKKPTKKPPHQPLQIGGAAKGL
;
A
#
# COMPACT_ATOMS: atom_id res chain seq x y z
N MET A 1 -25.48 9.86 18.25
CA MET A 1 -25.63 8.55 17.58
C MET A 1 -24.41 7.65 17.79
N ALA A 2 -23.18 8.12 17.58
CA ALA A 2 -21.97 7.33 17.84
C ALA A 2 -21.87 6.84 19.29
N GLU A 3 -22.13 7.70 20.27
CA GLU A 3 -22.09 7.35 21.71
C GLU A 3 -22.95 6.13 22.10
N GLN A 4 -24.19 6.07 21.60
CA GLN A 4 -25.11 4.97 21.91
C GLN A 4 -24.68 3.66 21.23
N PHE A 5 -24.11 3.74 20.03
CA PHE A 5 -23.53 2.59 19.35
C PHE A 5 -22.27 2.08 20.08
N SER A 6 -21.39 2.99 20.50
CA SER A 6 -20.19 2.66 21.28
C SER A 6 -20.56 1.97 22.59
N GLN A 7 -21.58 2.46 23.29
CA GLN A 7 -22.07 1.83 24.52
C GLN A 7 -22.62 0.43 24.27
N LEU A 8 -23.47 0.25 23.25
CA LEU A 8 -23.99 -1.08 22.90
C LEU A 8 -22.88 -2.04 22.49
N PHE A 9 -21.92 -1.57 21.70
CA PHE A 9 -20.78 -2.37 21.25
C PHE A 9 -19.91 -2.81 22.44
N LEU A 10 -19.60 -1.90 23.37
CA LEU A 10 -18.77 -2.23 24.53
C LEU A 10 -19.49 -3.18 25.51
N LEU A 11 -20.79 -2.97 25.72
CA LEU A 11 -21.59 -3.71 26.71
C LEU A 11 -22.11 -5.06 26.21
N TYR A 12 -22.51 -5.16 24.93
CA TYR A 12 -23.22 -6.33 24.40
C TYR A 12 -22.30 -7.28 23.60
N SER A 13 -21.21 -6.79 23.02
CA SER A 13 -20.31 -7.67 22.26
C SER A 13 -19.54 -8.62 23.17
N THR A 14 -19.43 -9.88 22.75
CA THR A 14 -18.56 -10.86 23.41
C THR A 14 -17.10 -10.40 23.32
N SER A 15 -16.26 -10.81 24.27
CA SER A 15 -14.82 -10.44 24.28
C SER A 15 -14.16 -10.79 22.94
N GLU A 16 -14.47 -11.98 22.40
CA GLU A 16 -13.88 -12.46 21.17
C GLU A 16 -14.19 -11.58 19.94
N ILE A 17 -15.42 -11.07 19.82
CA ILE A 17 -15.80 -10.17 18.71
C ILE A 17 -15.08 -8.83 18.85
N LYS A 18 -14.97 -8.31 20.08
CA LYS A 18 -14.22 -7.07 20.37
C LYS A 18 -12.76 -7.24 20.00
N ASP A 19 -12.13 -8.32 20.45
CA ASP A 19 -10.72 -8.60 20.17
C ASP A 19 -10.46 -8.74 18.67
N LYS A 20 -11.35 -9.42 17.93
CA LYS A 20 -11.26 -9.52 16.47
C LYS A 20 -11.45 -8.19 15.75
N LEU A 21 -12.35 -7.33 16.24
CA LEU A 21 -12.54 -6.01 15.67
C LEU A 21 -11.30 -5.13 15.89
N PHE A 22 -10.77 -5.08 17.11
CA PHE A 22 -9.57 -4.31 17.43
C PHE A 22 -8.33 -4.84 16.72
N GLN A 23 -8.22 -6.15 16.47
CA GLN A 23 -7.14 -6.72 15.68
C GLN A 23 -7.16 -6.27 14.21
N ASN A 24 -8.36 -6.14 13.61
CA ASN A 24 -8.51 -5.79 12.19
C ASN A 24 -8.65 -4.28 11.96
N TYR A 25 -9.00 -3.52 12.99
CA TYR A 25 -9.22 -2.07 12.92
C TYR A 25 -8.05 -1.29 12.31
N PRO A 26 -6.78 -1.52 12.69
CA PRO A 26 -5.64 -0.79 12.12
C PRO A 26 -5.48 -1.02 10.61
N SER A 27 -5.72 -2.26 10.17
CA SER A 27 -5.64 -2.63 8.75
C SER A 27 -6.73 -1.94 7.93
N CYS A 28 -7.97 -1.97 8.42
CA CYS A 28 -9.11 -1.33 7.77
C CYS A 28 -8.95 0.20 7.72
N LEU A 29 -8.49 0.81 8.81
CA LEU A 29 -8.24 2.24 8.87
C LEU A 29 -7.13 2.67 7.90
N SER A 30 -6.05 1.89 7.81
CA SER A 30 -4.95 2.13 6.86
C SER A 30 -5.43 2.11 5.41
N GLN A 31 -6.31 1.17 5.08
CA GLN A 31 -6.93 1.07 3.75
C GLN A 31 -7.80 2.29 3.43
N GLY A 32 -8.64 2.73 4.38
CA GLY A 32 -9.48 3.91 4.20
C GLY A 32 -8.66 5.18 3.97
N VAL A 33 -7.60 5.38 4.78
CA VAL A 33 -6.69 6.52 4.62
C VAL A 33 -5.99 6.50 3.25
N PHE A 34 -5.50 5.33 2.82
CA PHE A 34 -4.91 5.18 1.50
C PHE A 34 -5.90 5.51 0.37
N ALA A 35 -7.14 5.01 0.45
CA ALA A 35 -8.17 5.29 -0.54
C ALA A 35 -8.49 6.79 -0.64
N ILE A 36 -8.51 7.51 0.50
CA ILE A 36 -8.69 8.96 0.54
C ILE A 36 -7.53 9.67 -0.18
N PHE A 37 -6.28 9.24 0.03
CA PHE A 37 -5.13 9.82 -0.68
C PHE A 37 -5.22 9.61 -2.20
N CYS A 38 -5.68 8.43 -2.64
CA CYS A 38 -5.89 8.15 -4.06
C CYS A 38 -6.97 9.05 -4.67
N GLN A 39 -8.07 9.28 -3.95
CA GLN A 39 -9.16 10.15 -4.40
C GLN A 39 -8.81 11.65 -4.36
N ALA A 40 -8.16 12.11 -3.29
CA ALA A 40 -7.82 13.52 -3.11
C ALA A 40 -6.72 13.98 -4.08
N CYS A 41 -5.81 13.09 -4.45
CA CYS A 41 -4.60 13.44 -5.21
C CYS A 41 -4.35 12.51 -6.41
N PRO A 42 -5.23 12.51 -7.43
CA PRO A 42 -5.15 11.59 -8.58
C PRO A 42 -3.85 11.71 -9.40
N LYS A 43 -3.22 12.89 -9.40
CA LYS A 43 -1.94 13.14 -10.11
C LYS A 43 -0.74 12.44 -9.46
N SER A 44 -0.81 12.18 -8.15
CA SER A 44 0.30 11.64 -7.35
C SER A 44 0.13 10.15 -7.01
N VAL A 45 -0.94 9.51 -7.50
CA VAL A 45 -1.29 8.10 -7.23
C VAL A 45 -0.13 7.14 -7.45
N LYS A 46 0.72 7.38 -8.45
CA LYS A 46 1.92 6.54 -8.71
C LYS A 46 2.90 6.52 -7.53
N LYS A 47 3.04 7.64 -6.81
CA LYS A 47 3.91 7.75 -5.63
C LYS A 47 3.31 7.07 -4.41
N PHE A 48 1.99 7.05 -4.31
CA PHE A 48 1.29 6.39 -3.21
C PHE A 48 1.34 4.86 -3.31
N HIS A 49 1.53 4.31 -4.52
CA HIS A 49 1.71 2.88 -4.72
C HIS A 49 3.15 2.39 -4.49
N GLU A 50 4.09 3.26 -4.13
CA GLU A 50 5.44 2.83 -3.73
C GLU A 50 5.38 2.11 -2.38
N GLU A 51 6.11 0.97 -2.26
CA GLU A 51 6.08 0.14 -1.05
C GLU A 51 6.47 0.91 0.22
N SER A 52 7.37 1.89 0.08
CA SER A 52 7.83 2.73 1.18
C SER A 52 6.73 3.65 1.72
N PHE A 53 5.84 4.14 0.85
CA PHE A 53 4.71 4.98 1.25
C PHE A 53 3.62 4.15 1.92
N LEU A 54 3.26 3.02 1.33
CA LEU A 54 2.31 2.08 1.90
C LEU A 54 2.77 1.61 3.29
N HIS A 55 4.05 1.24 3.43
CA HIS A 55 4.60 0.84 4.71
C HIS A 55 4.55 1.98 5.74
N LYS A 56 4.83 3.23 5.35
CA LYS A 56 4.72 4.40 6.25
C LYS A 56 3.30 4.63 6.74
N ILE A 57 2.30 4.56 5.85
CA ILE A 57 0.89 4.71 6.25
C ILE A 57 0.51 3.61 7.22
N CYS A 58 0.78 2.35 6.86
CA CYS A 58 0.43 1.23 7.74
C CYS A 58 1.15 1.35 9.08
N ASN A 59 2.44 1.68 9.09
CA ASN A 59 3.19 1.82 10.33
C ASN A 59 2.62 2.94 11.22
N PHE A 60 2.32 4.09 10.63
CA PHE A 60 1.74 5.23 11.34
C PHE A 60 0.39 4.87 11.97
N ILE A 61 -0.50 4.23 11.22
CA ILE A 61 -1.83 3.85 11.72
C ILE A 61 -1.74 2.74 12.78
N TYR A 62 -0.89 1.74 12.60
CA TYR A 62 -0.69 0.67 13.58
C TYR A 62 -0.09 1.21 14.88
N GLU A 63 0.88 2.10 14.80
CA GLU A 63 1.47 2.77 15.96
C GLU A 63 0.43 3.64 16.68
N TRP A 64 -0.41 4.37 15.94
CA TRP A 64 -1.49 5.18 16.51
C TRP A 64 -2.59 4.37 17.21
N THR A 65 -2.87 3.16 16.71
CA THR A 65 -4.02 2.37 17.18
C THR A 65 -3.64 1.29 18.19
N THR A 66 -2.46 0.69 18.04
CA THR A 66 -1.99 -0.42 18.89
C THR A 66 -0.74 -0.06 19.69
N GLY A 67 -0.04 1.02 19.34
CA GLY A 67 1.25 1.38 19.92
C GLY A 67 2.44 0.57 19.40
N ILE A 68 2.22 -0.32 18.42
CA ILE A 68 3.21 -1.25 17.89
C ILE A 68 3.35 -1.03 16.37
N PRO A 69 4.57 -1.08 15.80
CA PRO A 69 4.78 -0.94 14.37
C PRO A 69 4.10 -2.05 13.55
N CYS A 70 3.70 -1.74 12.31
CA CYS A 70 3.04 -2.71 11.42
C CYS A 70 4.04 -3.81 11.00
N PRO A 71 3.63 -5.09 10.94
CA PRO A 71 4.42 -6.12 10.29
C PRO A 71 4.81 -5.74 8.86
N LEU A 72 6.05 -6.05 8.48
CA LEU A 72 6.54 -5.78 7.12
C LEU A 72 5.64 -6.44 6.09
N GLY A 73 5.18 -5.65 5.11
CA GLY A 73 4.32 -6.15 4.03
C GLY A 73 2.86 -6.36 4.42
N CYS A 74 2.36 -5.79 5.52
CA CYS A 74 0.94 -5.84 5.89
C CYS A 74 -0.02 -5.35 4.78
N TRP A 75 0.44 -4.44 3.92
CA TRP A 75 -0.29 -3.98 2.74
C TRP A 75 -0.42 -5.01 1.60
N LYS A 76 0.36 -6.11 1.62
CA LYS A 76 0.32 -7.13 0.56
C LYS A 76 -0.99 -7.93 0.55
N CYS A 77 -1.68 -7.99 1.69
CA CYS A 77 -2.99 -8.63 1.80
C CYS A 77 -4.12 -7.74 1.29
N TRP A 78 -3.83 -6.52 0.84
CA TRP A 78 -4.85 -5.57 0.41
C TRP A 78 -5.29 -5.82 -1.02
N THR A 79 -6.61 -5.77 -1.24
CA THR A 79 -7.19 -5.78 -2.58
C THR A 79 -7.05 -4.40 -3.20
N MET A 80 -5.91 -4.11 -3.83
CA MET A 80 -5.61 -2.79 -4.42
C MET A 80 -6.64 -2.35 -5.47
N GLU A 81 -7.25 -3.31 -6.18
CA GLU A 81 -8.33 -3.04 -7.14
C GLU A 81 -9.59 -2.47 -6.51
N ALA A 82 -9.86 -2.82 -5.24
CA ALA A 82 -10.99 -2.28 -4.49
C ALA A 82 -10.69 -0.89 -3.88
N LEU A 83 -9.39 -0.60 -3.65
CA LEU A 83 -8.94 0.64 -3.00
C LEU A 83 -8.72 1.78 -3.98
N ASP A 84 -8.25 1.47 -5.19
CA ASP A 84 -8.10 2.42 -6.28
C ASP A 84 -8.69 1.82 -7.58
N PRO A 85 -9.86 2.30 -8.03
CA PRO A 85 -10.45 1.89 -9.31
C PRO A 85 -9.53 2.18 -10.51
N SER A 86 -8.60 3.12 -10.37
CA SER A 86 -7.63 3.49 -11.40
C SER A 86 -6.37 2.62 -11.38
N TYR A 87 -6.24 1.71 -10.41
CA TYR A 87 -5.04 0.89 -10.18
C TYR A 87 -4.53 0.22 -11.47
N LYS A 88 -5.42 -0.40 -12.25
CA LYS A 88 -5.06 -1.05 -13.53
C LYS A 88 -4.51 -0.05 -14.55
N LEU A 89 -5.08 1.14 -14.63
CA LEU A 89 -4.65 2.19 -15.56
C LEU A 89 -3.26 2.75 -15.18
N HIS A 90 -2.96 2.88 -13.89
CA HIS A 90 -1.65 3.33 -13.41
C HIS A 90 -0.57 2.26 -13.55
N MET A 91 -0.91 0.97 -13.38
CA MET A 91 0.04 -0.16 -13.46
C MET A 91 0.33 -0.60 -14.91
N LEU A 92 -0.59 -0.40 -15.85
CA LEU A 92 -0.35 -0.59 -17.30
C LEU A 92 0.65 0.42 -17.88
N LYS A 93 0.79 1.60 -17.27
CA LYS A 93 1.75 2.64 -17.68
C LYS A 93 3.19 2.42 -17.21
N LYS A 94 3.56 1.22 -16.73
CA LYS A 94 4.97 0.90 -16.47
C LYS A 94 5.71 0.85 -17.82
N PRO A 95 6.67 1.75 -18.12
CA PRO A 95 7.61 1.46 -19.18
C PRO A 95 8.41 0.23 -18.75
N THR A 96 8.41 -0.80 -19.59
CA THR A 96 9.42 -1.84 -19.58
C THR A 96 10.78 -1.17 -19.45
N LYS A 97 11.47 -1.39 -18.32
CA LYS A 97 12.89 -1.05 -18.22
C LYS A 97 13.60 -1.86 -19.31
N LYS A 98 13.98 -1.21 -20.42
CA LYS A 98 14.93 -1.79 -21.37
C LYS A 98 16.23 -2.08 -20.60
N PRO A 99 16.85 -3.26 -20.77
CA PRO A 99 18.12 -3.56 -20.14
C PRO A 99 19.19 -2.54 -20.59
N PRO A 100 20.16 -2.20 -19.73
CA PRO A 100 21.15 -1.17 -20.03
C PRO A 100 22.04 -1.61 -21.19
N HIS A 101 22.20 -0.71 -22.15
CA HIS A 101 23.18 -0.79 -23.23
C HIS A 101 24.59 -1.08 -22.67
N GLN A 102 25.27 -2.06 -23.26
CA GLN A 102 26.73 -2.12 -23.29
C GLN A 102 27.22 -1.98 -24.75
N PRO A 103 28.41 -1.40 -24.96
CA PRO A 103 28.67 -0.46 -26.06
C PRO A 103 29.11 -1.11 -27.38
N LEU A 104 28.97 -0.35 -28.47
CA LEU A 104 29.67 -0.61 -29.73
C LEU A 104 31.17 -0.81 -29.48
N GLN A 105 31.72 -1.95 -29.93
CA GLN A 105 33.16 -2.07 -30.17
C GLN A 105 33.44 -1.76 -31.63
N ILE A 106 34.09 -0.62 -31.87
CA ILE A 106 34.68 -0.20 -33.14
C ILE A 106 36.19 -0.46 -33.05
N GLY A 107 36.75 -1.09 -34.09
CA GLY A 107 38.19 -1.27 -34.31
C GLY A 107 38.54 -2.76 -34.42
N GLY A 108 39.25 -3.27 -35.42
CA GLY A 108 40.07 -2.66 -36.46
C GLY A 108 41.17 -3.68 -36.80
N ALA A 109 41.27 -4.06 -38.09
CA ALA A 109 42.37 -4.69 -38.80
C ALA A 109 43.43 -5.56 -38.07
N ALA A 110 43.58 -6.81 -38.52
CA ALA A 110 44.89 -7.46 -38.65
C ALA A 110 44.91 -8.41 -39.86
N LYS A 111 45.93 -8.23 -40.71
CA LYS A 111 46.21 -9.00 -41.93
C LYS A 111 47.00 -10.28 -41.62
N GLY A 112 46.83 -11.30 -42.46
CA GLY A 112 47.87 -12.21 -42.95
C GLY A 112 48.36 -13.33 -42.04
N LEU A 113 48.15 -14.59 -42.44
CA LEU A 113 49.15 -15.42 -43.12
C LEU A 113 48.44 -16.63 -43.75
#